data_AF-A0A1F4CA34-F1
#
_entry.id   AF-A0A1F4CA34-F1
#
_cell.length_a   1.000
_cell.length_b   1.000
_cell.length_c   1.000
_cell.angle_alpha   90.00
_cell.angle_beta   90.00
_cell.angle_gamma   90.00
#
_symmetry.space_group_name_H-M   'P 1'
#
loop_
_entity.id
_entity.type
_entity.pdbx_description
1 polymer ?
#
loop_
_entity_poly.entity_id
_entity_poly.type
_entity_poly.pdbx_seq_one_letter_code
_entity_poly.pdbx_strand_id
1 'polypeptide(L)' 'MNPLGVRAGGEGGTTPALAVVINAVVDALAEFGVKHLEMPATPQRIWRAIQQSRRPGAAAPSRA' A
#
# COMPACT_ATOMS: atom_id res chain seq x y z
N MET A 1 -12.40 -2.29 -30.00
CA MET A 1 -12.12 -3.74 -29.94
C MET A 1 -11.70 -4.16 -31.33
N ASN A 2 -10.55 -4.82 -31.50
CA ASN A 2 -10.08 -5.33 -32.80
C ASN A 2 -11.07 -6.39 -33.33
N PRO A 3 -11.41 -6.43 -34.64
CA PRO A 3 -12.26 -7.47 -35.23
C PRO A 3 -11.88 -8.92 -34.89
N LEU A 4 -10.60 -9.19 -34.59
CA LEU A 4 -10.12 -10.52 -34.16
C LEU A 4 -10.28 -10.79 -32.65
N GLY A 5 -10.84 -9.84 -31.87
CA GLY A 5 -11.04 -9.98 -30.43
C GLY A 5 -9.76 -9.94 -29.57
N VAL A 6 -8.60 -9.77 -30.19
CA VAL A 6 -7.29 -9.72 -29.52
C VAL A 6 -7.18 -8.48 -28.62
N ARG A 7 -6.63 -8.68 -27.42
CA ARG A 7 -6.28 -7.61 -26.45
C ARG A 7 -4.82 -7.76 -26.04
N ALA A 8 -4.15 -6.62 -25.80
CA ALA A 8 -2.83 -6.62 -25.20
C ALA A 8 -2.93 -7.14 -23.75
N GLY A 9 -2.08 -8.10 -23.38
CA GLY A 9 -2.08 -8.74 -22.06
C GLY A 9 -0.71 -8.81 -21.37
N GLY A 10 0.38 -8.40 -22.05
CA GLY A 10 1.74 -8.55 -21.53
C GLY A 10 1.99 -7.86 -20.19
N GLU A 11 1.31 -6.74 -19.92
CA GLU A 11 1.44 -5.99 -18.67
C GLU A 11 0.31 -6.27 -17.67
N GLY A 12 -0.65 -7.12 -18.04
CA GLY A 12 -1.82 -7.40 -17.22
C GLY A 12 -1.49 -8.03 -15.87
N GLY A 13 -0.33 -8.69 -15.73
CA GLY A 13 0.18 -9.16 -14.44
C GLY A 13 1.03 -8.12 -13.73
N THR A 14 2.01 -7.55 -14.42
CA THR A 14 3.02 -6.65 -13.83
C THR A 14 2.41 -5.36 -13.25
N THR A 15 1.48 -4.75 -13.97
CA THR A 15 0.87 -3.47 -13.56
C THR A 15 0.04 -3.59 -12.28
N PRO A 16 -0.93 -4.51 -12.17
CA PRO A 16 -1.71 -4.65 -10.93
C PRO A 16 -0.92 -5.34 -9.80
N ALA A 17 0.12 -6.12 -10.08
CA ALA A 17 0.86 -6.85 -9.04
C ALA A 17 1.42 -5.91 -7.96
N LEU A 18 2.01 -4.78 -8.34
CA LEU A 18 2.56 -3.82 -7.37
C LEU A 18 1.46 -3.24 -6.47
N ALA A 19 0.32 -2.85 -7.05
CA ALA A 19 -0.80 -2.30 -6.29
C ALA A 19 -1.38 -3.35 -5.31
N VAL A 20 -1.54 -4.59 -5.75
CA VAL A 20 -2.04 -5.69 -4.92
C VAL A 20 -1.12 -5.95 -3.73
N VAL A 21 0.20 -6.00 -3.96
CA VAL A 21 1.18 -6.23 -2.89
C VAL A 21 1.14 -5.11 -1.86
N ILE A 22 1.11 -3.84 -2.27
CA ILE A 22 1.05 -2.72 -1.33
C ILE A 22 -0.26 -2.70 -0.55
N ASN A 23 -1.40 -2.97 -1.20
CA ASN A 23 -2.68 -3.07 -0.52
C ASN A 23 -2.70 -4.20 0.52
N ALA A 24 -2.12 -5.36 0.20
CA ALA A 24 -2.00 -6.47 1.15
C ALA A 24 -1.13 -6.10 2.37
N VAL A 25 -0.05 -5.35 2.16
CA VAL A 25 0.79 -4.87 3.27
C VAL A 25 0.03 -3.83 4.12
N VAL A 26 -0.69 -2.90 3.51
CA VAL A 26 -1.51 -1.91 4.25
C VAL A 26 -2.63 -2.61 5.05
N ASP A 27 -3.30 -3.60 4.46
CA ASP A 27 -4.33 -4.39 5.12
C ASP A 27 -3.77 -5.12 6.35
N ALA A 28 -2.60 -5.77 6.22
CA ALA A 28 -1.91 -6.42 7.34
C ALA A 28 -1.48 -5.44 8.45
N LEU A 29 -1.34 -4.15 8.15
CA LEU A 29 -0.97 -3.11 9.11
C LEU A 29 -2.17 -2.31 9.64
N ALA A 30 -3.40 -2.67 9.26
CA ALA A 30 -4.60 -1.95 9.64
C ALA A 30 -4.81 -1.93 11.17
N GLU A 31 -4.42 -2.99 11.88
CA GLU A 31 -4.46 -3.06 13.36
C GLU A 31 -3.57 -2.02 14.04
N PHE A 32 -2.55 -1.53 13.33
CA PHE A 32 -1.65 -0.47 13.78
C PHE A 32 -2.11 0.93 13.32
N GLY A 33 -3.31 1.05 12.74
CA GLY A 33 -3.85 2.32 12.23
C GLY A 33 -3.16 2.85 10.97
N VAL A 34 -2.37 2.02 10.28
CA VAL A 34 -1.70 2.39 9.03
C VAL A 34 -2.73 2.39 7.90
N LYS A 35 -2.88 3.52 7.20
CA LYS A 35 -3.79 3.67 6.05
C LYS A 35 -3.09 3.82 4.71
N HIS A 36 -1.79 4.10 4.75
CA HIS A 36 -0.98 4.37 3.58
C HIS A 36 0.47 4.01 3.88
N LEU A 37 1.15 3.43 2.89
CA LEU A 37 2.56 3.10 2.97
C LEU A 37 3.25 3.59 1.70
N GLU A 38 4.22 4.47 1.87
CA GLU A 38 5.05 4.96 0.78
C GLU A 38 5.91 3.83 0.19
N MET A 39 5.86 3.68 -1.13
CA MET A 39 6.70 2.72 -1.85
C MET A 39 8.18 3.20 -1.88
N PRO A 40 9.15 2.28 -1.95
CA PRO A 40 9.01 0.83 -1.79
C PRO A 40 8.75 0.44 -0.33
N ALA A 41 7.99 -0.65 -0.13
CA ALA A 41 7.65 -1.21 1.18
C ALA A 41 8.85 -1.92 1.84
N THR A 42 9.92 -1.18 2.14
CA THR A 42 11.12 -1.76 2.76
C THR A 42 10.81 -2.19 4.20
N PRO A 43 11.53 -3.21 4.73
CA PRO A 43 11.36 -3.66 6.12
C PRO A 43 11.47 -2.51 7.13
N GLN A 44 12.37 -1.55 6.88
CA GLN A 44 12.56 -0.41 7.76
C GLN A 44 11.36 0.55 7.78
N ARG A 45 10.65 0.73 6.65
CA ARG A 45 9.42 1.55 6.61
C ARG A 45 8.27 0.87 7.33
N ILE A 46 8.11 -0.43 7.13
CA ILE A 46 7.12 -1.25 7.83
C ILE A 46 7.36 -1.20 9.34
N TRP A 47 8.60 -1.42 9.78
CA TRP A 47 8.98 -1.34 11.19
C TRP A 47 8.69 0.05 11.78
N ARG A 48 9.03 1.13 11.07
CA ARG A 48 8.73 2.50 11.53
C ARG A 48 7.22 2.74 11.65
N ALA A 49 6.41 2.26 10.72
CA ALA A 49 4.95 2.39 10.77
C ALA A 49 4.36 1.70 12.01
N ILE A 50 4.81 0.46 12.30
CA ILE A 50 4.41 -0.27 13.51
C ILE A 50 4.88 0.45 14.78
N GLN A 51 6.07 1.02 14.80
CA GLN A 51 6.58 1.72 15.99
C GLN A 51 5.89 3.07 16.23
N GLN A 52 5.39 3.72 15.17
CA GLN A 52 4.63 4.97 15.30
C GLN A 52 3.28 4.74 15.98
N SER A 53 2.59 3.63 15.70
CA SER A 53 1.31 3.30 16.34
C SER A 53 1.46 2.98 17.83
N ARG A 54 2.61 2.42 18.23
CA ARG A 54 2.95 2.08 19.61
C ARG A 54 3.30 3.28 20.48
N ARG A 55 3.51 4.47 19.91
CA ARG A 55 3.80 5.69 20.69
C ARG A 55 2.47 6.37 21.07
N PRO A 56 2.05 6.33 22.34
CA PRO A 56 0.89 7.10 22.77
C PRO A 56 1.31 8.58 22.82
N GLY A 57 0.79 9.43 21.92
CA GLY A 57 0.90 10.88 22.07
C GLY A 57 1.16 11.75 20.83
N ALA A 58 1.29 11.22 19.62
CA ALA A 58 1.37 12.07 18.43
C ALA A 58 -0.05 12.40 17.93
N ALA A 59 -0.72 13.33 18.62
CA ALA A 59 -1.98 13.92 18.16
C ALA A 59 -1.83 14.42 16.71
N ALA A 60 -2.74 13.98 15.83
CA ALA A 60 -2.82 14.48 14.48
C ALA A 60 -3.16 15.99 14.50
N PRO A 61 -2.52 16.84 13.67
CA PRO A 61 -2.93 18.22 13.56
C PRO A 61 -4.38 18.27 13.06
N SER A 62 -5.28 18.86 13.85
CA SER A 62 -6.65 19.15 13.44
C SER A 62 -6.60 20.10 12.25
N ARG A 63 -7.09 19.66 11.09
CA ARG A 63 -7.32 20.57 9.97
C ARG A 63 -8.48 21.50 10.32
N ALA A 64 -8.18 22.79 10.32
CA ALA A 64 -9.16 23.88 10.24
C ALA A 64 -9.82 23.92 8.87
#